data_AF-A0A0D9RLI1-F1
#
_entry.id   AF-A0A0D9RLI1-F1
#
_cell.length_a   1.000
_cell.length_b   1.000
_cell.length_c   1.000
_cell.angle_alpha   90.00
_cell.angle_beta   90.00
_cell.angle_gamma   90.00
#
_symmetry.space_group_name_H-M   'P 1'
#
loop_
_entity.id
_entity.type
_entity.pdbx_description
1 polymer ?
#
loop_
_entity_poly.entity_id
_entity_poly.type
_entity_poly.pdbx_seq_one_letter_code
_entity_poly.pdbx_strand_id
1 'polypeptide(L)'
;MGRTYIVEETVGQYLSNINLQGKAFVSGLLIGQCSSQKDYVILATRTPPKEEQSENLKHPKAKLDNLDEEWATEHAYQVSRMLPGGLLVLGVFIITTLELANDFQNALRRLMYAVEKSINRKRLWNFTEEEVSERVTLHICASTKKIFCRTYDMHDPKGSARPADWKYQSGLLSSWLSLECTVHINIHIPLSATSVSYTLEKNTKNGLTRWAKEIENGVYLINGQVKDEDCDLLEGQKKSSRGNTQATSHSFDVRVLTQLLLNSDHRSTATVQICSGSVNLKGTVKCRAYIHSSKPKVKDAVQAVKRDILNTVADRCEILFEDLLLNEIPEKKDSEKEFHILPYRVFVPLPGSTVMLCDYKFDDEPAEEIRDHFMEMLDHTIQIEDLKIAEEINTV
;
A
#
# COMPACT_ATOMS: atom_id res chain seq x y z
N MET A 1 -16.15 5.03 22.54
CA MET A 1 -17.09 4.76 21.43
C MET A 1 -16.31 4.04 20.35
N GLY A 2 -16.93 3.11 19.62
CA GLY A 2 -16.25 2.34 18.56
C GLY A 2 -15.95 3.20 17.32
N ARG A 3 -15.00 2.76 16.48
CA ARG A 3 -14.72 3.38 15.17
C ARG A 3 -15.92 3.21 14.23
N THR A 4 -16.04 4.11 13.25
CA THR A 4 -17.04 3.99 12.18
C THR A 4 -16.37 3.80 10.83
N TYR A 5 -16.76 2.73 10.12
CA TYR A 5 -16.35 2.44 8.76
C TYR A 5 -17.48 2.87 7.80
N ILE A 6 -17.15 3.76 6.89
CA ILE A 6 -17.97 4.20 5.78
C ILE A 6 -17.55 3.39 4.55
N VAL A 7 -18.51 2.71 3.94
CA VAL A 7 -18.22 1.63 2.99
C VAL A 7 -18.93 1.93 1.67
N GLU A 8 -18.20 1.86 0.56
CA GLU A 8 -18.80 2.00 -0.77
C GLU A 8 -19.80 0.87 -1.03
N GLU A 9 -20.91 1.17 -1.73
CA GLU A 9 -21.99 0.20 -1.94
C GLU A 9 -21.53 -1.01 -2.77
N THR A 10 -20.63 -0.80 -3.74
CA THR A 10 -20.06 -1.86 -4.57
C THR A 10 -19.29 -2.89 -3.73
N VAL A 11 -18.66 -2.48 -2.63
CA VAL A 11 -18.02 -3.40 -1.67
C VAL A 11 -19.06 -4.27 -0.98
N GLY A 12 -20.20 -3.69 -0.58
CA GLY A 12 -21.32 -4.44 -0.01
C GLY A 12 -21.89 -5.47 -0.99
N GLN A 13 -22.08 -5.06 -2.25
CA GLN A 13 -22.53 -5.94 -3.34
C GLN A 13 -21.55 -7.09 -3.57
N TYR A 14 -20.26 -6.77 -3.70
CA TYR A 14 -19.19 -7.76 -3.85
C TYR A 14 -19.20 -8.80 -2.71
N LEU A 15 -19.13 -8.34 -1.45
CA LEU A 15 -19.15 -9.24 -0.28
C LEU A 15 -20.42 -10.09 -0.21
N SER A 16 -21.57 -9.56 -0.64
CA SER A 16 -22.84 -10.30 -0.63
C SER A 16 -22.90 -11.40 -1.70
N ASN A 17 -22.20 -11.22 -2.81
CA ASN A 17 -22.14 -12.10 -3.98
C ASN A 17 -21.11 -13.21 -3.85
N ILE A 18 -20.17 -13.11 -2.90
CA ILE A 18 -19.20 -14.19 -2.65
C ILE A 18 -19.94 -15.48 -2.27
N ASN A 19 -19.78 -16.49 -3.11
CA ASN A 19 -20.28 -17.83 -2.87
C ASN A 19 -19.15 -18.70 -2.27
N LEU A 20 -19.48 -19.46 -1.24
CA LEU A 20 -18.53 -20.36 -0.59
C LEU A 20 -18.16 -21.57 -1.48
N GLN A 21 -18.96 -21.92 -2.50
CA GLN A 21 -18.67 -23.02 -3.44
C GLN A 21 -18.30 -24.35 -2.73
N GLY A 22 -18.99 -24.67 -1.62
CA GLY A 22 -18.73 -25.86 -0.82
C GLY A 22 -17.55 -25.75 0.15
N LYS A 23 -16.80 -24.64 0.16
CA LYS A 23 -15.80 -24.32 1.18
C LYS A 23 -16.48 -23.91 2.49
N ALA A 24 -15.79 -24.13 3.60
CA ALA A 24 -16.28 -23.74 4.92
C ALA A 24 -16.29 -22.22 5.15
N PHE A 25 -15.32 -21.54 4.52
CA PHE A 25 -15.16 -20.10 4.59
C PHE A 25 -14.44 -19.55 3.35
N VAL A 26 -14.53 -18.24 3.18
CA VAL A 26 -13.71 -17.43 2.28
C VAL A 26 -13.15 -16.26 3.08
N SER A 27 -11.85 -16.01 3.02
CA SER A 27 -11.20 -14.84 3.61
C SER A 27 -10.77 -13.84 2.56
N GLY A 28 -10.46 -12.62 2.99
CA GLY A 28 -9.96 -11.58 2.10
C GLY A 28 -9.58 -10.30 2.85
N LEU A 29 -9.30 -9.25 2.08
CA LEU A 29 -8.79 -7.97 2.56
C LEU A 29 -9.80 -6.86 2.33
N LEU A 30 -9.77 -5.86 3.20
CA LEU A 30 -10.50 -4.61 3.08
C LEU A 30 -9.50 -3.48 2.83
N ILE A 31 -9.71 -2.71 1.78
CA ILE A 31 -8.80 -1.68 1.30
C ILE A 31 -9.48 -0.31 1.38
N GLY A 32 -8.72 0.70 1.79
CA GLY A 32 -9.17 2.08 1.76
C GLY A 32 -8.31 3.01 2.60
N GLN A 33 -8.90 3.99 3.27
CA GLN A 33 -8.16 5.01 4.00
C GLN A 33 -8.59 5.12 5.46
N CYS A 34 -7.61 5.21 6.35
CA CYS A 34 -7.83 5.57 7.75
C CYS A 34 -7.96 7.08 7.92
N SER A 35 -8.82 7.52 8.83
CA SER A 35 -8.84 8.91 9.32
C SER A 35 -9.02 8.95 10.84
N SER A 36 -8.85 10.12 11.44
CA SER A 36 -9.00 10.31 12.89
C SER A 36 -10.43 10.04 13.39
N GLN A 37 -11.45 10.24 12.55
CA GLN A 37 -12.86 10.11 12.94
C GLN A 37 -13.58 8.91 12.31
N LYS A 38 -13.31 8.63 11.02
CA LYS A 38 -14.00 7.63 10.22
C LYS A 38 -13.03 6.97 9.25
N ASP A 39 -13.19 5.69 9.02
CA ASP A 39 -12.42 4.97 8.00
C ASP A 39 -13.28 4.74 6.78
N TYR A 40 -12.65 4.74 5.61
CA TYR A 40 -13.32 4.65 4.32
C TYR A 40 -12.90 3.38 3.61
N VAL A 41 -13.83 2.44 3.40
CA VAL A 41 -13.57 1.19 2.68
C VAL A 41 -14.08 1.34 1.24
N ILE A 42 -13.18 1.21 0.28
CA ILE A 42 -13.49 1.43 -1.15
C ILE A 42 -13.35 0.16 -1.99
N LEU A 43 -12.63 -0.84 -1.50
CA LEU A 43 -12.44 -2.10 -2.19
C LEU A 43 -12.35 -3.25 -1.18
N ALA A 44 -12.83 -4.42 -1.59
CA ALA A 44 -12.59 -5.68 -0.91
C ALA A 44 -12.12 -6.69 -1.94
N THR A 45 -11.15 -7.52 -1.57
CA THR A 45 -10.60 -8.58 -2.44
C THR A 45 -10.56 -9.90 -1.68
N ARG A 46 -10.87 -11.00 -2.34
CA ARG A 46 -10.79 -12.35 -1.75
C ARG A 46 -9.33 -12.81 -1.76
N THR A 47 -8.91 -13.53 -0.72
CA THR A 47 -7.61 -14.19 -0.76
C THR A 47 -7.64 -15.27 -1.85
N PRO A 48 -6.68 -15.27 -2.81
CA PRO A 48 -6.63 -16.26 -3.86
C PRO A 48 -6.55 -17.68 -3.31
N PRO A 49 -7.15 -18.69 -3.97
CA PRO A 49 -6.96 -20.08 -3.59
C PRO A 49 -5.51 -20.51 -3.87
N LYS A 50 -4.87 -21.17 -2.91
CA LYS A 50 -3.55 -21.78 -3.13
C LYS A 50 -3.70 -22.96 -4.11
N GLU A 51 -2.93 -22.97 -5.19
CA GLU A 51 -3.05 -23.95 -6.28
C GLU A 51 -2.94 -25.42 -5.78
N GLU A 52 -2.14 -25.68 -4.75
CA GLU A 52 -1.90 -27.01 -4.16
C GLU A 52 -3.12 -27.64 -3.46
N GLN A 53 -4.17 -26.87 -3.13
CA GLN A 53 -5.36 -27.40 -2.45
C GLN A 53 -6.41 -27.98 -3.42
N SER A 54 -6.19 -27.88 -4.73
CA SER A 54 -7.13 -28.36 -5.76
C SER A 54 -7.09 -29.88 -5.98
N GLU A 55 -5.97 -30.54 -5.67
CA GLU A 55 -5.74 -31.96 -6.01
C GLU A 55 -6.18 -32.97 -4.92
N ASN A 56 -6.39 -32.56 -3.67
CA ASN A 56 -6.59 -33.49 -2.53
C ASN A 56 -7.94 -33.35 -1.78
N LEU A 57 -9.04 -33.24 -2.52
CA LEU A 57 -10.40 -33.24 -1.95
C LEU A 57 -10.95 -34.66 -1.72
N LYS A 58 -10.36 -35.43 -0.78
CA LYS A 58 -10.99 -36.69 -0.31
C LYS A 58 -11.65 -36.60 1.07
N HIS A 59 -11.39 -35.57 1.89
CA HIS A 59 -12.15 -35.35 3.12
C HIS A 59 -12.19 -33.86 3.52
N PRO A 60 -13.30 -33.14 3.31
CA PRO A 60 -13.44 -31.77 3.79
C PRO A 60 -13.83 -31.79 5.27
N LYS A 61 -12.86 -31.98 6.16
CA LYS A 61 -13.06 -31.59 7.57
C LYS A 61 -12.65 -30.13 7.68
N ALA A 62 -13.66 -29.26 7.64
CA ALA A 62 -13.55 -27.84 7.94
C ALA A 62 -13.04 -27.66 9.38
N LYS A 63 -11.72 -27.55 9.53
CA LYS A 63 -11.09 -27.10 10.77
C LYS A 63 -10.52 -25.70 10.54
N LEU A 64 -10.46 -24.94 11.63
CA LEU A 64 -9.80 -23.64 11.73
C LEU A 64 -8.36 -23.66 11.18
N ASP A 65 -7.72 -24.83 11.21
CA ASP A 65 -6.36 -25.11 10.69
C ASP A 65 -6.21 -24.92 9.17
N ASN A 66 -7.29 -24.71 8.42
CA ASN A 66 -7.24 -24.47 6.97
C ASN A 66 -6.98 -22.99 6.59
N LEU A 67 -6.96 -22.07 7.55
CA LEU A 67 -6.59 -20.68 7.27
C LEU A 67 -5.05 -20.60 7.17
N ASP A 68 -4.54 -20.62 5.95
CA ASP A 68 -3.12 -20.44 5.65
C ASP A 68 -2.72 -18.99 5.95
N GLU A 69 -2.20 -18.77 7.16
CA GLU A 69 -1.78 -17.46 7.66
C GLU A 69 -0.65 -16.89 6.79
N GLU A 70 0.30 -17.74 6.38
CA GLU A 70 1.45 -17.34 5.56
C GLU A 70 0.96 -16.84 4.19
N TRP A 71 0.12 -17.62 3.51
CA TRP A 71 -0.44 -17.22 2.22
C TRP A 71 -1.28 -15.95 2.30
N ALA A 72 -2.11 -15.81 3.33
CA ALA A 72 -2.92 -14.62 3.51
C ALA A 72 -2.07 -13.37 3.85
N THR A 73 -0.95 -13.54 4.56
CA THR A 73 0.01 -12.44 4.78
C THR A 73 0.78 -12.06 3.52
N GLU A 74 1.08 -13.02 2.66
CA GLU A 74 1.71 -12.75 1.36
C GLU A 74 0.76 -11.99 0.45
N HIS A 75 -0.48 -12.45 0.32
CA HIS A 75 -1.53 -11.73 -0.41
C HIS A 75 -1.70 -10.29 0.09
N ALA A 76 -1.73 -10.07 1.41
CA ALA A 76 -1.84 -8.73 1.96
C ALA A 76 -0.62 -7.85 1.68
N TYR A 77 0.57 -8.44 1.66
CA TYR A 77 1.80 -7.75 1.30
C TYR A 77 1.80 -7.37 -0.19
N GLN A 78 1.46 -8.30 -1.09
CA GLN A 78 1.30 -8.05 -2.53
C GLN A 78 0.32 -6.91 -2.80
N VAL A 79 -0.89 -7.02 -2.23
CA VAL A 79 -1.91 -5.97 -2.34
C VAL A 79 -1.39 -4.64 -1.79
N SER A 80 -0.61 -4.63 -0.71
CA SER A 80 -0.07 -3.37 -0.16
C SER A 80 0.87 -2.63 -1.13
N ARG A 81 1.62 -3.36 -1.98
CA ARG A 81 2.46 -2.78 -3.05
C ARG A 81 1.61 -2.16 -4.17
N MET A 82 0.40 -2.68 -4.36
CA MET A 82 -0.56 -2.21 -5.37
C MET A 82 -1.33 -0.94 -4.93
N LEU A 83 -1.06 -0.41 -3.73
CA LEU A 83 -1.77 0.74 -3.20
C LEU A 83 -0.94 2.04 -3.31
N PRO A 84 -1.49 3.10 -3.93
CA PRO A 84 -0.90 4.43 -3.89
C PRO A 84 -0.97 5.05 -2.48
N GLY A 85 -0.29 6.17 -2.32
CA GLY A 85 -0.31 6.97 -1.10
C GLY A 85 -1.71 7.27 -0.56
N GLY A 86 -1.87 7.14 0.75
CA GLY A 86 -3.14 7.41 1.43
C GLY A 86 -4.12 6.23 1.43
N LEU A 87 -3.89 5.19 0.61
CA LEU A 87 -4.61 3.92 0.69
C LEU A 87 -3.80 2.88 1.47
N LEU A 88 -4.49 1.96 2.13
CA LEU A 88 -3.91 0.88 2.91
C LEU A 88 -4.87 -0.31 3.05
N VAL A 89 -4.32 -1.46 3.42
CA VAL A 89 -5.09 -2.63 3.88
C VAL A 89 -5.62 -2.31 5.28
N LEU A 90 -6.90 -1.92 5.36
CA LEU A 90 -7.58 -1.54 6.62
C LEU A 90 -7.84 -2.73 7.53
N GLY A 91 -7.95 -3.90 6.93
CA GLY A 91 -7.95 -5.15 7.65
C GLY A 91 -8.47 -6.32 6.83
N VAL A 92 -9.07 -7.29 7.51
CA VAL A 92 -9.42 -8.59 6.92
C VAL A 92 -10.91 -8.87 7.06
N PHE A 93 -11.48 -9.60 6.10
CA PHE A 93 -12.82 -10.16 6.22
C PHE A 93 -12.80 -11.68 6.14
N ILE A 94 -13.82 -12.30 6.71
CA ILE A 94 -14.12 -13.71 6.52
C ILE A 94 -15.63 -13.94 6.40
N ILE A 95 -16.00 -14.76 5.44
CA ILE A 95 -17.36 -15.20 5.19
C ILE A 95 -17.44 -16.68 5.55
N THR A 96 -18.34 -17.06 6.45
CA THR A 96 -18.42 -18.44 6.96
C THR A 96 -19.83 -19.01 6.85
N THR A 97 -19.95 -20.34 6.91
CA THR A 97 -21.21 -21.01 7.22
C THR A 97 -21.65 -20.68 8.67
N LEU A 98 -22.94 -20.90 8.98
CA LEU A 98 -23.51 -20.58 10.30
C LEU A 98 -22.85 -21.35 11.45
N GLU A 99 -22.44 -22.59 11.19
CA GLU A 99 -21.90 -23.53 12.19
C GLU A 99 -20.56 -23.09 12.79
N LEU A 100 -19.76 -22.31 12.05
CA LEU A 100 -18.38 -21.96 12.43
C LEU A 100 -18.23 -20.51 12.91
N ALA A 101 -19.32 -19.77 13.08
CA ALA A 101 -19.30 -18.32 13.33
C ALA A 101 -18.47 -17.89 14.55
N ASN A 102 -18.47 -18.69 15.63
CA ASN A 102 -17.76 -18.36 16.86
C ASN A 102 -16.27 -18.74 16.83
N ASP A 103 -15.87 -19.69 15.99
CA ASP A 103 -14.51 -20.24 15.95
C ASP A 103 -13.52 -19.28 15.25
N PHE A 104 -14.02 -18.46 14.33
CA PHE A 104 -13.17 -17.60 13.49
C PHE A 104 -12.76 -16.27 14.13
N GLN A 105 -13.31 -15.90 15.29
CA GLN A 105 -12.97 -14.61 15.92
C GLN A 105 -11.50 -14.56 16.39
N ASN A 106 -10.99 -15.66 16.96
CA ASN A 106 -9.59 -15.75 17.37
C ASN A 106 -8.65 -15.88 16.16
N ALA A 107 -9.07 -16.58 15.11
CA ALA A 107 -8.31 -16.70 13.87
C ALA A 107 -8.20 -15.36 13.13
N LEU A 108 -9.29 -14.61 13.01
CA LEU A 108 -9.29 -13.25 12.45
C LEU A 108 -8.34 -12.33 13.19
N ARG A 109 -8.36 -12.38 14.54
CA ARG A 109 -7.41 -11.62 15.36
C ARG A 109 -5.97 -11.99 15.00
N ARG A 110 -5.61 -13.27 15.07
CA ARG A 110 -4.25 -13.75 14.74
C ARG A 110 -3.83 -13.33 13.34
N LEU A 111 -4.70 -13.56 12.36
CA LEU A 111 -4.47 -13.20 10.97
C LEU A 111 -4.20 -11.71 10.81
N MET A 112 -5.00 -10.84 11.45
CA MET A 112 -4.82 -9.40 11.37
C MET A 112 -3.45 -8.96 11.91
N TYR A 113 -3.01 -9.51 13.05
CA TYR A 113 -1.67 -9.22 13.57
C TYR A 113 -0.56 -9.73 12.66
N ALA A 114 -0.74 -10.91 12.05
CA ALA A 114 0.22 -11.46 11.10
C ALA A 114 0.34 -10.58 9.85
N VAL A 115 -0.80 -10.14 9.30
CA VAL A 115 -0.87 -9.23 8.15
C VAL A 115 -0.18 -7.90 8.45
N GLU A 116 -0.52 -7.26 9.58
CA GLU A 116 0.10 -6.00 9.97
C GLU A 116 1.62 -6.15 10.17
N LYS A 117 2.05 -7.25 10.81
CA LYS A 117 3.47 -7.55 11.00
C LYS A 117 4.20 -7.76 9.67
N SER A 118 3.58 -8.46 8.72
CA SER A 118 4.15 -8.72 7.39
C SER A 118 4.37 -7.41 6.63
N ILE A 119 3.31 -6.59 6.51
CA ILE A 119 3.36 -5.30 5.83
C ILE A 119 4.39 -4.36 6.49
N ASN A 120 4.46 -4.32 7.82
CA ASN A 120 5.38 -3.41 8.54
C ASN A 120 6.85 -3.85 8.49
N ARG A 121 7.16 -5.14 8.28
CA ARG A 121 8.54 -5.64 8.25
C ARG A 121 9.39 -5.03 7.12
N LYS A 122 8.74 -4.70 6.02
CA LYS A 122 9.37 -4.23 4.78
C LYS A 122 9.33 -2.70 4.61
N ARG A 123 8.61 -1.98 5.47
CA ARG A 123 8.60 -0.50 5.49
C ARG A 123 10.00 0.06 5.80
N LEU A 124 10.38 1.13 5.12
CA LEU A 124 11.65 1.84 5.36
C LEU A 124 11.54 2.92 6.46
N TRP A 125 10.32 3.22 6.90
CA TRP A 125 9.98 4.30 7.83
C TRP A 125 9.05 3.81 8.93
N ASN A 126 9.08 4.54 10.04
CA ASN A 126 8.10 4.44 11.12
C ASN A 126 7.48 5.83 11.28
N PHE A 127 6.21 5.99 10.89
CA PHE A 127 5.51 7.24 11.18
C PHE A 127 5.13 7.32 12.67
N THR A 128 4.82 8.54 13.10
CA THR A 128 4.62 8.99 14.49
C THR A 128 3.45 8.31 15.21
N GLU A 129 3.37 8.50 16.53
CA GLU A 129 2.28 8.04 17.42
C GLU A 129 0.86 8.48 16.98
N GLU A 130 0.74 9.35 15.98
CA GLU A 130 -0.53 9.87 15.45
C GLU A 130 -1.18 8.96 14.40
N GLU A 131 -0.50 7.92 13.93
CA GLU A 131 -1.13 6.96 13.01
C GLU A 131 -2.23 6.14 13.70
N VAL A 132 -3.32 5.93 12.97
CA VAL A 132 -4.38 5.03 13.40
C VAL A 132 -3.83 3.61 13.43
N SER A 133 -3.61 3.08 14.64
CA SER A 133 -3.16 1.71 14.89
C SER A 133 -4.28 0.68 14.80
N GLU A 134 -5.53 1.13 14.77
CA GLU A 134 -6.69 0.24 14.77
C GLU A 134 -6.92 -0.36 13.38
N ARG A 135 -7.16 -1.68 13.33
CA ARG A 135 -7.48 -2.43 12.10
C ARG A 135 -8.81 -3.17 12.26
N VAL A 136 -9.55 -3.30 11.17
CA VAL A 136 -10.88 -3.95 11.17
C VAL A 136 -10.79 -5.44 10.87
N THR A 137 -11.59 -6.21 11.58
CA THR A 137 -11.96 -7.58 11.21
C THR A 137 -13.45 -7.62 10.95
N LEU A 138 -13.84 -8.12 9.78
CA LEU A 138 -15.22 -8.24 9.38
C LEU A 138 -15.60 -9.71 9.26
N HIS A 139 -16.58 -10.15 10.05
CA HIS A 139 -17.12 -11.51 9.94
C HIS A 139 -18.54 -11.45 9.37
N ILE A 140 -18.79 -12.23 8.31
CA ILE A 140 -20.08 -12.30 7.63
C ILE A 140 -20.58 -13.74 7.65
N CYS A 141 -21.81 -13.95 8.13
CA CYS A 141 -22.47 -15.24 7.99
C CYS A 141 -23.10 -15.35 6.59
N ALA A 142 -22.70 -16.34 5.79
CA ALA A 142 -23.20 -16.52 4.43
C ALA A 142 -24.72 -16.73 4.38
N SER A 143 -25.28 -17.45 5.36
CA SER A 143 -26.70 -17.82 5.41
C SER A 143 -27.59 -16.68 5.92
N THR A 144 -27.18 -16.01 7.00
CA THR A 144 -28.01 -14.96 7.63
C THR A 144 -27.69 -13.56 7.12
N LYS A 145 -26.59 -13.40 6.37
CA LYS A 145 -26.01 -12.12 5.94
C LYS A 145 -25.71 -11.17 7.11
N LYS A 146 -25.67 -11.67 8.35
CA LYS A 146 -25.31 -10.89 9.53
C LYS A 146 -23.83 -10.54 9.50
N ILE A 147 -23.53 -9.28 9.76
CA ILE A 147 -22.19 -8.71 9.78
C ILE A 147 -21.78 -8.43 11.23
N PHE A 148 -20.57 -8.85 11.58
CA PHE A 148 -19.91 -8.52 12.84
C PHE A 148 -18.63 -7.75 12.53
N CYS A 149 -18.64 -6.46 12.84
CA CYS A 149 -17.51 -5.56 12.64
C CYS A 149 -16.81 -5.28 13.97
N ARG A 150 -15.51 -5.58 14.04
CA ARG A 150 -14.69 -5.39 15.22
C ARG A 150 -13.35 -4.78 14.85
N THR A 151 -12.75 -4.04 15.76
CA THR A 151 -11.41 -3.49 15.60
C THR A 151 -10.46 -3.96 16.68
N TYR A 152 -9.19 -4.05 16.30
CA TYR A 152 -8.08 -4.36 17.19
C TYR A 152 -7.03 -3.25 17.08
N ASP A 153 -6.50 -2.83 18.22
CA ASP A 153 -5.36 -1.91 18.28
C ASP A 153 -4.08 -2.72 18.07
N MET A 154 -3.35 -2.45 16.98
CA MET A 154 -2.14 -3.19 16.64
C MET A 154 -0.97 -2.94 17.60
N HIS A 155 -1.03 -1.87 18.41
CA HIS A 155 -0.04 -1.61 19.46
C HIS A 155 -0.35 -2.31 20.79
N ASP A 156 -1.56 -2.83 20.97
CA ASP A 156 -1.94 -3.64 22.13
C ASP A 156 -2.35 -5.07 21.70
N PRO A 157 -1.38 -5.97 21.45
CA PRO A 157 -1.64 -7.36 21.10
C PRO A 157 -2.49 -8.13 22.12
N LYS A 158 -2.59 -7.65 23.37
CA LYS A 158 -3.39 -8.27 24.44
C LYS A 158 -4.77 -7.62 24.59
N GLY A 159 -5.00 -6.48 23.95
CA GLY A 159 -6.24 -5.74 23.96
C GLY A 159 -7.45 -6.55 23.51
N SER A 160 -8.63 -6.17 24.00
CA SER A 160 -9.89 -6.76 23.58
C SER A 160 -10.41 -6.14 22.29
N ALA A 161 -11.16 -6.91 21.52
CA ALA A 161 -11.81 -6.41 20.31
C ALA A 161 -12.85 -5.35 20.67
N ARG A 162 -12.86 -4.23 19.96
CA ARG A 162 -13.87 -3.17 20.13
C ARG A 162 -14.92 -3.30 19.02
N PRO A 163 -16.23 -3.26 19.32
CA PRO A 163 -17.24 -3.16 18.28
C PRO A 163 -17.05 -1.90 17.44
N ALA A 164 -17.30 -1.98 16.14
CA ALA A 164 -17.25 -0.85 15.23
C ALA A 164 -18.50 -0.79 14.36
N ASP A 165 -18.87 0.43 13.96
CA ASP A 165 -20.01 0.67 13.08
C ASP A 165 -19.61 0.39 11.62
N TRP A 166 -20.46 -0.33 10.89
CA TRP A 166 -20.31 -0.60 9.47
C TRP A 166 -21.47 0.04 8.70
N LYS A 167 -21.21 1.10 7.94
CA LYS A 167 -22.24 1.93 7.30
C LYS A 167 -21.96 2.09 5.82
N TYR A 168 -22.90 1.66 4.98
CA TYR A 168 -22.82 1.88 3.54
C TYR A 168 -23.15 3.33 3.20
N GLN A 169 -22.43 3.90 2.23
CA GLN A 169 -22.66 5.24 1.73
C GLN A 169 -22.42 5.26 0.21
N SER A 170 -23.43 5.69 -0.54
CA SER A 170 -23.35 5.89 -1.99
C SER A 170 -22.38 7.02 -2.35
N GLY A 171 -21.59 6.82 -3.40
CA GLY A 171 -20.78 7.88 -4.01
C GLY A 171 -19.49 8.21 -3.26
N LEU A 172 -19.02 7.30 -2.38
CA LEU A 172 -17.75 7.45 -1.67
C LEU A 172 -16.56 7.52 -2.66
N LEU A 173 -16.65 6.84 -3.80
CA LEU A 173 -15.64 6.89 -4.86
C LEU A 173 -15.55 8.24 -5.61
N SER A 174 -16.57 9.10 -5.51
CA SER A 174 -16.63 10.35 -6.29
C SER A 174 -15.93 11.56 -5.64
N SER A 175 -15.51 11.44 -4.38
CA SER A 175 -15.05 12.56 -3.54
C SER A 175 -13.56 12.49 -3.15
N TRP A 176 -12.76 11.70 -3.87
CA TRP A 176 -11.33 11.58 -3.60
C TRP A 176 -10.54 12.73 -4.23
N LEU A 177 -9.72 13.38 -3.41
CA LEU A 177 -8.72 14.34 -3.86
C LEU A 177 -7.48 13.58 -4.31
N SER A 178 -6.90 13.96 -5.44
CA SER A 178 -5.65 13.38 -5.93
C SER A 178 -4.49 14.34 -5.65
N LEU A 179 -3.36 13.80 -5.23
CA LEU A 179 -2.10 14.52 -5.08
C LEU A 179 -1.08 13.86 -6.01
N GLU A 180 -0.51 14.64 -6.90
CA GLU A 180 0.49 14.18 -7.87
C GLU A 180 1.84 14.78 -7.51
N CYS A 181 2.87 13.94 -7.47
CA CYS A 181 4.21 14.33 -7.07
C CYS A 181 5.23 13.72 -8.02
N THR A 182 6.26 14.47 -8.38
CA THR A 182 7.41 13.94 -9.14
C THR A 182 8.67 14.16 -8.32
N VAL A 183 9.42 13.09 -8.06
CA VAL A 183 10.63 13.13 -7.24
C VAL A 183 11.82 12.66 -8.06
N HIS A 184 12.89 13.45 -8.03
CA HIS A 184 14.17 13.05 -8.59
C HIS A 184 14.97 12.26 -7.53
N ILE A 185 15.37 11.06 -7.90
CA ILE A 185 16.10 10.12 -7.05
C ILE A 185 17.55 10.11 -7.51
N ASN A 186 18.46 10.30 -6.55
CA ASN A 186 19.90 10.16 -6.75
C ASN A 186 20.54 9.74 -5.43
N ILE A 187 20.46 8.44 -5.15
CA ILE A 187 20.91 7.85 -3.88
C ILE A 187 22.21 7.09 -4.14
N HIS A 188 23.24 7.43 -3.39
CA HIS A 188 24.52 6.72 -3.38
C HIS A 188 24.63 5.85 -2.13
N ILE A 189 24.80 4.54 -2.31
CA ILE A 189 24.83 3.55 -1.24
C ILE A 189 26.19 2.85 -1.24
N PRO A 190 27.12 3.21 -0.32
CA PRO A 190 28.41 2.55 -0.22
C PRO A 190 28.28 1.13 0.33
N LEU A 191 28.93 0.15 -0.30
CA LEU A 191 29.01 -1.24 0.16
C LEU A 191 30.27 -1.40 1.01
N SER A 192 30.11 -1.66 2.32
CA SER A 192 31.24 -1.74 3.25
C SER A 192 32.14 -2.96 2.98
N ALA A 193 33.45 -2.74 2.89
CA ALA A 193 34.43 -3.81 2.67
C ALA A 193 34.71 -4.64 3.94
N THR A 194 34.46 -4.08 5.13
CA THR A 194 34.83 -4.69 6.41
C THR A 194 33.72 -5.58 6.99
N SER A 195 32.53 -5.55 6.41
CA SER A 195 31.40 -6.34 6.88
C SER A 195 31.21 -7.57 6.01
N VAL A 196 31.77 -8.69 6.44
CA VAL A 196 31.71 -10.02 5.79
C VAL A 196 30.26 -10.61 5.80
N SER A 197 29.21 -9.80 6.03
CA SER A 197 27.88 -10.29 6.43
C SER A 197 26.66 -9.49 5.96
N TYR A 198 26.79 -8.50 5.07
CA TYR A 198 25.60 -7.77 4.55
C TYR A 198 25.37 -8.13 3.09
N THR A 199 24.22 -8.75 2.81
CA THR A 199 23.70 -8.97 1.45
C THR A 199 23.50 -7.61 0.75
N LEU A 200 23.52 -7.60 -0.59
CA LEU A 200 23.22 -6.41 -1.41
C LEU A 200 21.91 -5.74 -0.98
N GLU A 201 20.88 -6.55 -0.74
CA GLU A 201 19.59 -6.16 -0.21
C GLU A 201 19.71 -5.38 1.12
N LYS A 202 20.47 -5.90 2.09
CA LYS A 202 20.61 -5.27 3.41
C LYS A 202 21.34 -3.93 3.35
N ASN A 203 22.38 -3.82 2.50
CA ASN A 203 23.07 -2.54 2.28
C ASN A 203 22.15 -1.52 1.60
N THR A 204 21.41 -1.95 0.58
CA THR A 204 20.44 -1.10 -0.11
C THR A 204 19.35 -0.61 0.84
N LYS A 205 18.76 -1.52 1.64
CA LYS A 205 17.77 -1.17 2.67
C LYS A 205 18.30 -0.10 3.63
N ASN A 206 19.55 -0.24 4.10
CA ASN A 206 20.17 0.78 4.96
C ASN A 206 20.32 2.14 4.27
N GLY A 207 20.72 2.15 2.99
CA GLY A 207 20.82 3.37 2.20
C GLY A 207 19.45 4.04 2.01
N LEU A 208 18.43 3.25 1.67
CA LEU A 208 17.06 3.71 1.51
C LEU A 208 16.46 4.22 2.84
N THR A 209 16.76 3.61 3.99
CA THR A 209 16.34 4.14 5.30
C THR A 209 16.97 5.50 5.61
N ARG A 210 18.20 5.77 5.16
CA ARG A 210 18.81 7.11 5.32
C ARG A 210 18.11 8.13 4.43
N TRP A 211 17.90 7.79 3.17
CA TRP A 211 17.16 8.63 2.23
C TRP A 211 15.72 8.88 2.68
N ALA A 212 15.07 7.88 3.29
CA ALA A 212 13.72 8.04 3.83
C ALA A 212 13.64 9.20 4.84
N LYS A 213 14.68 9.41 5.67
CA LYS A 213 14.74 10.56 6.58
C LYS A 213 14.82 11.91 5.84
N GLU A 214 15.42 11.96 4.66
CA GLU A 214 15.46 13.18 3.85
C GLU A 214 14.07 13.53 3.30
N ILE A 215 13.30 12.52 2.89
CA ILE A 215 11.91 12.66 2.46
C ILE A 215 11.00 13.01 3.63
N GLU A 216 11.20 12.39 4.81
CA GLU A 216 10.46 12.70 6.04
C GLU A 216 10.65 14.16 6.48
N ASN A 217 11.89 14.67 6.43
CA ASN A 217 12.24 16.05 6.81
C ASN A 217 12.10 17.06 5.65
N GLY A 218 11.65 16.61 4.48
CA GLY A 218 11.45 17.47 3.31
C GLY A 218 10.35 18.51 3.54
N VAL A 219 10.46 19.64 2.83
CA VAL A 219 9.40 20.66 2.76
C VAL A 219 8.50 20.37 1.56
N TYR A 220 7.19 20.35 1.80
CA TYR A 220 6.19 19.99 0.80
C TYR A 220 5.43 21.24 0.37
N LEU A 221 5.49 21.54 -0.93
CA LEU A 221 4.72 22.62 -1.54
C LEU A 221 3.51 22.01 -2.23
N ILE A 222 2.32 22.40 -1.80
CA ILE A 222 1.05 21.98 -2.41
C ILE A 222 0.55 23.14 -3.28
N ASN A 223 0.44 22.90 -4.59
CA ASN A 223 0.20 23.91 -5.61
C ASN A 223 1.16 25.11 -5.49
N GLY A 224 2.43 24.83 -5.21
CA GLY A 224 3.49 25.83 -5.08
C GLY A 224 3.50 26.62 -3.76
N GLN A 225 2.69 26.23 -2.76
CA GLN A 225 2.64 26.89 -1.46
C GLN A 225 2.96 25.93 -0.32
N VAL A 226 3.78 26.38 0.64
CA VAL A 226 3.91 25.72 1.94
C VAL A 226 2.73 26.18 2.80
N LYS A 227 1.95 25.22 3.30
CA LYS A 227 0.82 25.47 4.19
C LYS A 227 1.12 24.89 5.57
N ASP A 228 0.47 25.44 6.60
CA ASP A 228 0.52 24.90 7.95
C ASP A 228 -0.11 23.49 7.99
N GLU A 229 0.45 22.59 8.80
CA GLU A 229 0.07 21.18 8.85
C GLU A 229 -1.39 20.94 9.29
N ASP A 230 -1.91 21.79 10.18
CA ASP A 230 -3.26 21.67 10.72
C ASP A 230 -4.31 22.48 9.92
N CYS A 231 -3.90 23.23 8.90
CA CYS A 231 -4.81 23.92 7.99
C CYS A 231 -5.65 22.95 7.15
N ASP A 232 -6.84 23.40 6.74
CA ASP A 232 -7.65 22.65 5.77
C ASP A 232 -6.97 22.72 4.40
N LEU A 233 -6.80 21.58 3.73
CA LEU A 233 -6.15 21.48 2.42
C LEU A 233 -6.85 22.36 1.37
N LEU A 234 -8.19 22.43 1.46
CA LEU A 234 -9.08 23.19 0.57
C LEU A 234 -9.26 24.66 1.00
N GLU A 235 -8.61 25.11 2.07
CA GLU A 235 -8.72 26.49 2.55
C GLU A 235 -8.24 27.50 1.49
N GLY A 236 -9.02 28.55 1.27
CA GLY A 236 -8.72 29.61 0.29
C GLY A 236 -9.20 29.35 -1.15
N GLN A 237 -9.72 28.15 -1.47
CA GLN A 237 -10.35 27.90 -2.77
C GLN A 237 -11.76 28.50 -2.79
N LYS A 238 -11.95 29.65 -3.47
CA LYS A 238 -13.29 30.21 -3.73
C LYS A 238 -14.09 29.20 -4.56
N LYS A 239 -15.14 28.60 -3.98
CA LYS A 239 -16.18 27.91 -4.75
C LYS A 239 -16.76 28.93 -5.73
N SER A 240 -16.55 28.75 -7.04
CA SER A 240 -17.16 29.61 -8.05
C SER A 240 -18.68 29.44 -7.94
N SER A 241 -19.34 30.46 -7.40
CA SER A 241 -20.79 30.53 -7.31
C SER A 241 -21.38 30.79 -8.71
N ARG A 242 -21.62 29.73 -9.48
CA ARG A 242 -22.68 29.66 -10.53
C ARG A 242 -22.60 28.34 -11.31
N GLY A 243 -23.70 27.58 -11.25
CA GLY A 243 -24.08 26.64 -12.31
C GLY A 243 -23.55 25.23 -12.14
N ASN A 244 -24.45 24.31 -11.80
CA ASN A 244 -24.46 22.86 -12.08
C ASN A 244 -23.18 22.29 -12.76
N THR A 245 -22.11 22.07 -11.99
CA THR A 245 -20.88 21.44 -12.45
C THR A 245 -20.73 20.07 -11.82
N GLN A 246 -20.60 19.07 -12.70
CA GLN A 246 -20.12 17.71 -12.41
C GLN A 246 -18.95 17.73 -11.43
N ALA A 247 -18.85 16.69 -10.58
CA ALA A 247 -17.77 16.49 -9.62
C ALA A 247 -16.39 16.71 -10.28
N THR A 248 -15.81 17.89 -10.08
CA THR A 248 -14.48 18.21 -10.58
C THR A 248 -13.49 17.48 -9.70
N SER A 249 -12.83 16.45 -10.25
CA SER A 249 -11.66 15.81 -9.63
C SER A 249 -10.64 16.91 -9.32
N HIS A 250 -10.39 17.15 -8.03
CA HIS A 250 -9.39 18.11 -7.59
C HIS A 250 -8.05 17.38 -7.48
N SER A 251 -7.18 17.58 -8.48
CA SER A 251 -5.78 17.18 -8.44
C SER A 251 -4.92 18.32 -7.88
N PHE A 252 -3.95 17.98 -7.04
CA PHE A 252 -2.99 18.89 -6.42
C PHE A 252 -1.58 18.54 -6.87
N ASP A 253 -0.83 19.52 -7.39
CA ASP A 253 0.60 19.39 -7.68
C ASP A 253 1.38 19.49 -6.37
N VAL A 254 2.16 18.47 -6.04
CA VAL A 254 2.99 18.43 -4.84
C VAL A 254 4.45 18.40 -5.25
N ARG A 255 5.23 19.35 -4.75
CA ARG A 255 6.68 19.40 -4.93
C ARG A 255 7.39 19.19 -3.61
N VAL A 256 8.39 18.32 -3.64
CA VAL A 256 9.21 17.99 -2.48
C VAL A 256 10.54 18.73 -2.59
N LEU A 257 10.86 19.52 -1.58
CA LEU A 257 12.17 20.11 -1.40
C LEU A 257 12.87 19.35 -0.28
N THR A 258 13.81 18.48 -0.63
CA THR A 258 14.70 17.88 0.36
C THR A 258 15.70 18.94 0.81
N GLN A 259 15.90 19.06 2.12
CA GLN A 259 16.89 19.99 2.64
C GLN A 259 18.28 19.56 2.18
N LEU A 260 19.02 20.47 1.55
CA LEU A 260 20.47 20.31 1.47
C LEU A 260 20.96 20.25 2.91
N LEU A 261 21.63 19.16 3.30
CA LEU A 261 22.20 18.95 4.63
C LEU A 261 23.30 20.00 4.92
N LEU A 262 22.90 21.25 5.11
CA LEU A 262 23.71 22.37 5.56
C LEU A 262 23.45 22.51 7.06
N ASN A 263 24.04 21.62 7.84
CA ASN A 263 24.11 21.80 9.29
C ASN A 263 24.87 23.10 9.56
N SER A 264 24.20 24.15 10.05
CA SER A 264 24.81 25.46 10.28
C SER A 264 25.80 25.48 11.47
N ASP A 265 25.77 24.47 12.35
CA ASP A 265 26.54 24.46 13.61
C ASP A 265 27.55 23.31 13.74
N HIS A 266 27.80 22.55 12.67
CA HIS A 266 28.75 21.44 12.71
C HIS A 266 29.82 21.59 11.64
N ARG A 267 31.09 21.65 12.08
CA ARG A 267 32.26 21.53 11.21
C ARG A 267 32.18 20.17 10.51
N SER A 268 31.71 20.14 9.26
CA SER A 268 31.66 18.91 8.45
C SER A 268 33.07 18.32 8.37
N THR A 269 33.27 17.20 9.05
CA THR A 269 34.52 16.45 8.98
C THR A 269 34.29 15.36 7.96
N ALA A 270 35.05 15.37 6.86
CA ALA A 270 34.96 14.32 5.86
C ALA A 270 35.28 12.98 6.52
N THR A 271 34.36 12.03 6.44
CA THR A 271 34.57 10.66 6.92
C THR A 271 35.03 9.80 5.75
N VAL A 272 36.06 8.98 5.99
CA VAL A 272 36.54 8.01 5.00
C VAL A 272 35.99 6.65 5.39
N GLN A 273 35.30 5.99 4.45
CA GLN A 273 34.81 4.62 4.60
C GLN A 273 35.49 3.73 3.57
N ILE A 274 36.00 2.57 4.00
CA ILE A 274 36.55 1.56 3.10
C ILE A 274 35.38 0.75 2.51
N CYS A 275 35.24 0.79 1.19
CA CYS A 275 34.13 0.17 0.47
C CYS A 275 34.63 -0.86 -0.54
N SER A 276 33.90 -1.96 -0.69
CA SER A 276 34.14 -2.97 -1.73
C SER A 276 33.45 -2.62 -3.05
N GLY A 277 32.47 -1.70 -3.00
CA GLY A 277 31.71 -1.21 -4.14
C GLY A 277 30.67 -0.17 -3.71
N SER A 278 29.75 0.16 -4.62
CA SER A 278 28.63 1.06 -4.33
C SER A 278 27.45 0.76 -5.24
N VAL A 279 26.24 0.92 -4.72
CA VAL A 279 25.01 0.96 -5.51
C VAL A 279 24.62 2.42 -5.75
N ASN A 280 24.24 2.75 -6.97
CA ASN A 280 23.72 4.07 -7.31
C ASN A 280 22.30 3.91 -7.82
N LEU A 281 21.33 4.47 -7.11
CA LEU A 281 19.95 4.51 -7.56
C LEU A 281 19.65 5.90 -8.11
N LYS A 282 19.32 5.99 -9.40
CA LYS A 282 19.08 7.25 -10.10
C LYS A 282 17.84 7.17 -10.96
N GLY A 283 17.09 8.26 -11.06
CA GLY A 283 15.94 8.36 -11.95
C GLY A 283 14.92 9.37 -11.46
N THR A 284 13.78 9.43 -12.13
CA THR A 284 12.65 10.27 -11.73
C THR A 284 11.42 9.39 -11.55
N VAL A 285 10.80 9.46 -10.38
CA VAL A 285 9.60 8.67 -10.07
C VAL A 285 8.37 9.57 -9.99
N LYS A 286 7.28 9.12 -10.60
CA LYS A 286 5.96 9.75 -10.45
C LYS A 286 5.18 9.04 -9.34
N CYS A 287 4.71 9.84 -8.40
CA CYS A 287 4.00 9.42 -7.21
C CYS A 287 2.58 9.98 -7.23
N ARG A 288 1.64 9.21 -6.69
CA ARG A 288 0.24 9.58 -6.55
C ARG A 288 -0.25 9.23 -5.15
N ALA A 289 -1.00 10.14 -4.56
CA ALA A 289 -1.69 9.90 -3.32
C ALA A 289 -3.14 10.34 -3.40
N TYR A 290 -4.01 9.71 -2.60
CA TYR A 290 -5.43 10.00 -2.58
C TYR A 290 -5.90 10.26 -1.16
N ILE A 291 -6.76 11.26 -1.00
CA ILE A 291 -7.35 11.59 0.29
C ILE A 291 -8.85 11.77 0.17
N HIS A 292 -9.53 11.15 1.13
CA HIS A 292 -10.94 11.27 1.34
C HIS A 292 -11.21 11.88 2.72
N SER A 293 -11.77 13.09 2.73
CA SER A 293 -12.29 13.71 3.95
C SER A 293 -13.23 14.85 3.57
N SER A 294 -14.19 15.14 4.45
CA SER A 294 -15.00 16.36 4.35
C SER A 294 -14.19 17.65 4.59
N LYS A 295 -13.07 17.53 5.32
CA LYS A 295 -12.11 18.60 5.63
C LYS A 295 -10.70 17.99 5.72
N PRO A 296 -10.08 17.65 4.58
CA PRO A 296 -8.76 17.04 4.59
C PRO A 296 -7.73 18.04 5.12
N LYS A 297 -6.80 17.57 5.97
CA LYS A 297 -5.72 18.41 6.50
C LYS A 297 -4.48 18.33 5.62
N VAL A 298 -3.66 19.37 5.69
CA VAL A 298 -2.37 19.42 4.99
C VAL A 298 -1.45 18.29 5.47
N LYS A 299 -1.42 17.99 6.77
CA LYS A 299 -0.62 16.87 7.30
C LYS A 299 -0.98 15.51 6.71
N ASP A 300 -2.27 15.23 6.56
CA ASP A 300 -2.76 13.97 5.97
C ASP A 300 -2.28 13.87 4.51
N ALA A 301 -2.37 14.97 3.75
CA ALA A 301 -1.88 15.10 2.37
C ALA A 301 -0.40 14.82 2.24
N VAL A 302 0.41 15.49 3.07
CA VAL A 302 1.85 15.31 3.08
C VAL A 302 2.23 13.89 3.48
N GLN A 303 1.56 13.30 4.49
CA GLN A 303 1.83 11.92 4.91
C GLN A 303 1.48 10.90 3.83
N ALA A 304 0.35 11.10 3.13
CA ALA A 304 -0.05 10.23 2.02
C ALA A 304 0.98 10.27 0.88
N VAL A 305 1.48 11.46 0.52
CA VAL A 305 2.53 11.63 -0.50
C VAL A 305 3.86 11.02 -0.05
N LYS A 306 4.28 11.26 1.20
CA LYS A 306 5.49 10.64 1.78
C LYS A 306 5.45 9.12 1.66
N ARG A 307 4.32 8.50 2.05
CA ARG A 307 4.13 7.04 1.94
C ARG A 307 4.32 6.55 0.50
N ASP A 308 3.72 7.25 -0.47
CA ASP A 308 3.82 6.83 -1.86
C ASP A 308 5.24 6.89 -2.41
N ILE A 309 5.95 8.00 -2.13
CA ILE A 309 7.34 8.19 -2.55
C ILE A 309 8.22 7.07 -2.01
N LEU A 310 8.09 6.79 -0.71
CA LEU A 310 8.94 5.82 -0.04
C LEU A 310 8.60 4.38 -0.43
N ASN A 311 7.31 4.01 -0.52
CA ASN A 311 6.86 2.68 -0.96
C ASN A 311 7.33 2.42 -2.40
N THR A 312 7.06 3.36 -3.32
CA THR A 312 7.38 3.19 -4.75
C THR A 312 8.86 2.88 -4.96
N VAL A 313 9.75 3.61 -4.28
CA VAL A 313 11.19 3.39 -4.43
C VAL A 313 11.62 2.08 -3.76
N ALA A 314 11.09 1.76 -2.59
CA ALA A 314 11.37 0.52 -1.87
C ALA A 314 10.94 -0.72 -2.65
N ASP A 315 9.66 -0.75 -3.06
CA ASP A 315 9.03 -1.88 -3.73
C ASP A 315 9.73 -2.20 -5.04
N ARG A 316 10.07 -1.18 -5.84
CA ARG A 316 10.80 -1.38 -7.10
C ARG A 316 12.19 -1.97 -6.90
N CYS A 317 12.91 -1.55 -5.86
CA CYS A 317 14.21 -2.13 -5.53
C CYS A 317 14.06 -3.58 -5.07
N GLU A 318 13.04 -3.87 -4.26
CA GLU A 318 12.77 -5.20 -3.76
C GLU A 318 12.40 -6.18 -4.89
N ILE A 319 11.51 -5.78 -5.80
CA ILE A 319 11.14 -6.57 -6.97
C ILE A 319 12.37 -6.87 -7.84
N LEU A 320 13.24 -5.89 -8.10
CA LEU A 320 14.48 -6.14 -8.84
C LEU A 320 15.40 -7.12 -8.10
N PHE A 321 15.53 -7.03 -6.78
CA PHE A 321 16.37 -7.97 -6.03
C PHE A 321 15.79 -9.39 -5.99
N GLU A 322 14.46 -9.51 -5.89
CA GLU A 322 13.77 -10.80 -6.00
C GLU A 322 14.03 -11.42 -7.39
N ASP A 323 13.91 -10.63 -8.46
CA ASP A 323 14.19 -11.06 -9.83
C ASP A 323 15.64 -11.53 -10.03
N LEU A 324 16.61 -10.72 -9.60
CA LEU A 324 18.03 -11.06 -9.71
C LEU A 324 18.38 -12.36 -8.97
N LEU A 325 17.77 -12.60 -7.81
CA LEU A 325 17.98 -13.84 -7.05
C LEU A 325 17.41 -15.08 -7.73
N LEU A 326 16.31 -14.93 -8.47
CA LEU A 326 15.66 -16.02 -9.20
C LEU A 326 16.36 -16.32 -10.54
N ASN A 327 16.88 -15.28 -11.19
CA ASN A 327 17.41 -15.33 -12.56
C ASN A 327 18.95 -15.31 -12.65
N GLU A 328 19.68 -15.33 -11.54
CA GLU A 328 21.15 -15.29 -11.53
C GLU A 328 21.77 -16.49 -12.29
N ILE A 329 22.30 -16.25 -13.49
CA ILE A 329 23.12 -17.20 -14.25
C ILE A 329 24.56 -17.12 -13.72
N PRO A 330 25.18 -18.24 -13.30
CA PRO A 330 26.55 -18.25 -12.82
C PRO A 330 27.54 -18.19 -13.99
N GLU A 331 27.64 -17.07 -14.69
CA GLU A 331 28.71 -16.84 -15.67
C GLU A 331 29.45 -15.50 -15.49
N LYS A 332 30.71 -15.53 -15.94
CA LYS A 332 31.86 -14.71 -15.50
C LYS A 332 31.59 -13.20 -15.49
N LYS A 333 31.68 -12.59 -14.30
CA LYS A 333 31.72 -11.14 -14.13
C LYS A 333 33.07 -10.58 -14.58
N ASP A 334 33.15 -10.11 -15.82
CA ASP A 334 34.10 -9.06 -16.15
C ASP A 334 33.78 -7.82 -15.30
N SER A 335 34.80 -7.07 -14.90
CA SER A 335 34.73 -5.98 -13.91
C SER A 335 34.03 -4.71 -14.40
N GLU A 336 32.97 -4.84 -15.21
CA GLU A 336 32.17 -3.73 -15.70
C GLU A 336 31.10 -3.31 -14.68
N LYS A 337 30.72 -2.04 -14.75
CA LYS A 337 29.59 -1.50 -13.98
C LYS A 337 28.31 -2.17 -14.48
N GLU A 338 27.63 -2.89 -13.60
CA GLU A 338 26.34 -3.51 -13.88
C GLU A 338 25.24 -2.44 -13.83
N PHE A 339 24.38 -2.38 -14.85
CA PHE A 339 23.26 -1.45 -14.94
C PHE A 339 21.96 -2.25 -15.00
N HIS A 340 21.04 -1.94 -14.10
CA HIS A 340 19.72 -2.58 -14.01
C HIS A 340 18.62 -1.53 -14.09
N ILE A 341 17.55 -1.84 -14.82
CA ILE A 341 16.36 -0.99 -14.92
C ILE A 341 15.36 -1.47 -13.85
N LEU A 342 14.84 -0.54 -13.05
CA LEU A 342 13.79 -0.86 -12.08
C LEU A 342 12.44 -1.03 -12.78
N PRO A 343 11.58 -1.95 -12.32
CA PRO A 343 10.28 -2.22 -12.95
C PRO A 343 9.42 -0.95 -13.00
N TYR A 344 8.79 -0.66 -14.12
CA TYR A 344 7.93 0.51 -14.30
C TYR A 344 6.66 0.39 -13.45
N ARG A 345 6.21 1.51 -12.89
CA ARG A 345 4.92 1.57 -12.20
C ARG A 345 3.80 1.80 -13.21
N VAL A 346 2.76 0.97 -13.16
CA VAL A 346 1.57 1.06 -13.99
C VAL A 346 0.38 1.44 -13.11
N PHE A 347 -0.35 2.49 -13.49
CA PHE A 347 -1.56 2.91 -12.80
C PHE A 347 -2.80 2.36 -13.49
N VAL A 348 -3.74 1.85 -12.69
CA VAL A 348 -4.98 1.22 -13.16
C VAL A 348 -6.19 1.90 -12.51
N PRO A 349 -7.15 2.41 -13.28
CA PRO A 349 -8.30 3.11 -12.72
C PRO A 349 -9.21 2.17 -11.94
N LEU A 350 -9.66 2.61 -10.78
CA LEU A 350 -10.75 1.95 -10.08
C LEU A 350 -12.08 2.39 -10.72
N PRO A 351 -12.92 1.48 -11.24
CA PRO A 351 -14.14 1.84 -11.95
C PRO A 351 -15.08 2.73 -11.12
N GLY A 352 -15.56 3.80 -11.75
CA GLY A 352 -16.44 4.78 -11.08
C GLY A 352 -15.74 5.69 -10.07
N SER A 353 -14.41 5.70 -10.02
CA SER A 353 -13.60 6.50 -9.10
C SER A 353 -12.56 7.35 -9.83
N THR A 354 -12.08 8.39 -9.18
CA THR A 354 -10.84 9.10 -9.59
C THR A 354 -9.59 8.44 -9.01
N VAL A 355 -9.75 7.46 -8.12
CA VAL A 355 -8.68 6.67 -7.54
C VAL A 355 -8.12 5.72 -8.59
N MET A 356 -6.79 5.69 -8.70
CA MET A 356 -6.06 4.69 -9.47
C MET A 356 -5.27 3.82 -8.51
N LEU A 357 -5.37 2.50 -8.64
CA LEU A 357 -4.44 1.57 -8.01
C LEU A 357 -3.15 1.49 -8.84
N CYS A 358 -2.16 0.74 -8.38
CA CYS A 358 -0.94 0.53 -9.15
C CYS A 358 -0.49 -0.93 -9.14
N ASP A 359 0.43 -1.23 -10.03
CA ASP A 359 1.24 -2.44 -10.03
C ASP A 359 2.56 -2.15 -10.75
N TYR A 360 3.45 -3.13 -10.83
CA TYR A 360 4.79 -2.96 -11.39
C TYR A 360 5.06 -4.02 -12.45
N LYS A 361 5.77 -3.63 -13.51
CA LYS A 361 6.26 -4.57 -14.52
C LYS A 361 7.62 -4.18 -15.07
N PHE A 362 8.41 -5.16 -15.49
CA PHE A 362 9.61 -4.93 -16.29
C PHE A 362 9.24 -4.55 -17.75
N ASP A 363 10.27 -4.23 -18.54
CA ASP A 363 10.09 -3.74 -19.92
C ASP A 363 9.60 -4.86 -20.87
N ASP A 364 10.09 -6.06 -20.64
CA ASP A 364 9.81 -7.29 -21.39
C ASP A 364 8.49 -7.96 -21.02
N GLU A 365 7.92 -7.62 -19.87
CA GLU A 365 6.63 -8.14 -19.42
C GLU A 365 5.44 -7.51 -20.20
N PRO A 366 4.55 -8.33 -20.77
CA PRO A 366 3.38 -7.85 -21.49
C PRO A 366 2.34 -7.22 -20.55
N ALA A 367 1.47 -6.36 -21.10
CA ALA A 367 0.43 -5.68 -20.30
C ALA A 367 -0.62 -6.65 -19.74
N GLU A 368 -0.77 -7.80 -20.37
CA GLU A 368 -1.61 -8.92 -19.92
C GLU A 368 -1.23 -9.42 -18.53
N GLU A 369 0.06 -9.38 -18.15
CA GLU A 369 0.49 -9.81 -16.81
C GLU A 369 -0.06 -8.89 -15.72
N ILE A 370 -0.10 -7.58 -15.95
CA ILE A 370 -0.76 -6.63 -15.03
C ILE A 370 -2.26 -6.97 -14.91
N ARG A 371 -2.93 -7.27 -16.01
CA ARG A 371 -4.36 -7.64 -15.98
C ARG A 371 -4.58 -8.92 -15.16
N ASP A 372 -3.75 -9.92 -15.39
CA ASP A 372 -3.88 -11.23 -14.75
C ASP A 372 -3.54 -11.12 -13.25
N HIS A 373 -2.53 -10.34 -12.88
CA HIS A 373 -2.17 -10.06 -11.49
C HIS A 373 -3.24 -9.24 -10.75
N PHE A 374 -3.88 -8.26 -11.40
CA PHE A 374 -5.06 -7.56 -10.83
C PHE A 374 -6.25 -8.49 -10.61
N MET A 375 -6.49 -9.42 -11.53
CA MET A 375 -7.51 -10.44 -11.34
C MET A 375 -7.17 -11.34 -10.16
N GLU A 376 -5.92 -11.78 -10.05
CA GLU A 376 -5.47 -12.63 -8.97
C GLU A 376 -5.56 -11.92 -7.62
N MET A 377 -4.86 -10.80 -7.43
CA MET A 377 -4.71 -10.14 -6.13
C MET A 377 -5.92 -9.28 -5.72
N LEU A 378 -6.67 -8.74 -6.67
CA LEU A 378 -7.76 -7.80 -6.37
C LEU A 378 -9.15 -8.31 -6.76
N ASP A 379 -9.24 -9.52 -7.33
CA ASP A 379 -10.48 -10.08 -7.91
C ASP A 379 -11.15 -9.10 -8.88
N HIS A 380 -10.32 -8.35 -9.61
CA HIS A 380 -10.77 -7.23 -10.42
C HIS A 380 -10.36 -7.38 -11.88
N THR A 381 -11.35 -7.34 -12.77
CA THR A 381 -11.10 -7.33 -14.22
C THR A 381 -10.79 -5.92 -14.68
N ILE A 382 -9.69 -5.76 -15.41
CA ILE A 382 -9.26 -4.46 -15.93
C ILE A 382 -9.12 -4.54 -17.45
N GLN A 383 -9.27 -3.39 -18.13
CA GLN A 383 -9.05 -3.27 -19.56
C GLN A 383 -7.63 -2.76 -19.82
N ILE A 384 -6.94 -3.35 -20.80
CA ILE A 384 -5.54 -3.03 -21.08
C ILE A 384 -5.41 -1.59 -21.60
N GLU A 385 -6.43 -1.10 -22.29
CA GLU A 385 -6.49 0.25 -22.85
C GLU A 385 -6.53 1.34 -21.78
N ASP A 386 -6.94 0.99 -20.55
CA ASP A 386 -7.06 1.90 -19.43
C ASP A 386 -5.75 2.00 -18.60
N LEU A 387 -4.76 1.16 -18.89
CA LEU A 387 -3.48 1.14 -18.19
C LEU A 387 -2.68 2.42 -18.49
N LYS A 388 -2.13 3.02 -17.44
CA LYS A 388 -1.29 4.23 -17.55
C LYS A 388 0.08 3.95 -16.96
N ILE A 389 1.05 3.68 -17.83
CA ILE A 389 2.46 3.62 -17.42
C ILE A 389 2.86 5.00 -16.90
N ALA A 390 3.44 5.06 -15.71
CA ALA A 390 3.97 6.29 -15.17
C ALA A 390 5.08 6.81 -16.10
N GLU A 391 4.95 8.04 -16.61
CA GLU A 391 6.03 8.62 -17.43
C GLU A 391 7.25 8.86 -16.52
N GLU A 392 8.37 8.23 -16.85
CA GLU A 392 9.61 8.30 -16.08
C GLU A 392 10.74 8.79 -17.00
N ILE A 393 11.63 9.62 -16.45
CA ILE A 393 12.81 10.11 -17.18
C ILE A 393 14.04 9.43 -16.59
N ASN A 394 14.65 8.56 -17.40
CA ASN A 394 15.96 8.00 -17.12
C ASN A 394 17.02 9.07 -17.40
N THR A 395 17.57 9.68 -16.35
CA THR A 395 18.75 10.54 -16.48
C THR A 395 19.97 9.63 -16.56
N VAL A 396 20.48 9.43 -17.78
CA VAL A 396 21.73 8.70 -18.08
C VAL A 396 22.92 9.40 -17.44
#